data_AF-A0A3S5BRU7-F1
#
_entry.id   AF-A0A3S5BRU7-F1
#
_cell.length_a   1.000
_cell.length_b   1.000
_cell.length_c   1.000
_cell.angle_alpha   90.00
_cell.angle_beta   90.00
_cell.angle_gamma   90.00
#
_symmetry.space_group_name_H-M   'P 1'
#
loop_
_entity.id
_entity.type
_entity.pdbx_description
1 polymer ?
#
loop_
_entity_poly.entity_id
_entity_poly.type
_entity_poly.pdbx_seq_one_letter_code
_entity_poly.pdbx_strand_id
1 'polypeptide(L)' 'MAVLIETMRLAAGIENCLLVFSHDVFLLEMNTLIQSIRFARVLQIFFPFSQQIYTSRFPGPDPADCPRNIQQKE' A
#
# COMPACT_ATOMS: atom_id res chain seq x y z
N MET A 1 5.43 -7.68 -5.80
CA MET A 1 5.57 -7.98 -4.35
C MET A 1 6.31 -9.29 -4.08
N ALA A 2 5.95 -10.41 -4.71
CA ALA A 2 6.59 -11.71 -4.47
C ALA A 2 8.13 -11.69 -4.64
N VAL A 3 8.65 -11.08 -5.70
CA VAL A 3 10.10 -10.94 -5.93
C VAL A 3 10.79 -10.18 -4.80
N LEU A 4 10.20 -9.09 -4.30
CA LEU A 4 10.75 -8.33 -3.17
C LEU A 4 10.89 -9.22 -1.93
N ILE A 5 9.83 -9.94 -1.56
CA ILE A 5 9.83 -10.82 -0.38
C ILE A 5 10.91 -11.90 -0.52
N GLU A 6 11.04 -12.53 -1.69
CA GLU A 6 12.06 -13.56 -1.91
C GLU A 6 13.47 -12.99 -1.81
N THR A 7 13.71 -11.79 -2.36
CA THR A 7 15.02 -11.14 -2.23
C THR A 7 15.34 -10.72 -0.79
N MET A 8 14.35 -10.29 -0.02
CA MET A 8 14.54 -9.91 1.40
C MET A 8 14.91 -11.12 2.26
N ARG A 9 14.41 -12.31 1.93
CA ARG A 9 14.77 -13.56 2.63
C ARG A 9 16.28 -13.83 2.60
N LEU A 10 16.98 -13.32 1.58
CA LEU A 10 18.42 -13.51 1.40
C LEU A 10 19.27 -12.44 2.10
N ALA A 11 18.65 -11.40 2.67
CA ALA A 11 19.38 -10.33 3.34
C ALA A 11 19.97 -10.80 4.68
N ALA A 12 21.27 -10.61 4.88
CA ALA A 12 21.93 -10.97 6.13
C ALA A 12 21.37 -10.16 7.31
N GLY A 13 21.03 -10.83 8.41
CA GLY A 13 20.51 -10.21 9.63
C GLY A 13 19.01 -9.86 9.59
N ILE A 14 18.29 -10.22 8.52
CA ILE A 14 16.87 -9.91 8.34
C ILE A 14 15.98 -10.46 9.46
N GLU A 15 16.39 -11.55 10.10
CA GLU A 15 15.69 -12.19 11.22
C GLU A 15 15.57 -11.28 12.45
N ASN A 16 16.47 -10.31 12.59
CA ASN A 16 16.45 -9.34 13.69
C ASN A 16 15.59 -8.10 13.38
N CYS A 17 15.20 -7.92 12.12
CA CYS A 17 14.43 -6.76 11.66
C CYS A 17 12.93 -6.88 11.95
N LEU A 18 12.25 -5.74 11.95
CA LEU A 18 10.80 -5.63 11.82
C LEU A 18 10.49 -5.10 10.42
N LEU A 19 9.73 -5.86 9.64
CA LEU A 19 9.26 -5.44 8.32
C LEU A 19 7.90 -4.77 8.46
N VAL A 20 7.83 -3.48 8.11
CA VAL A 20 6.57 -2.72 8.11
C VAL A 20 6.07 -2.58 6.68
N PHE A 21 4.92 -3.18 6.40
CA PHE A 21 4.22 -3.02 5.12
C PHE A 21 3.14 -1.95 5.29
N SER A 22 3.26 -0.87 4.51
CA SER A 22 2.28 0.22 4.49
C SER A 22 1.41 0.09 3.25
N HIS A 23 0.11 -0.03 3.47
CA HIS A 23 -0.88 -0.30 2.43
C HIS A 23 -1.75 0.93 2.19
N ASP A 24 -1.90 1.36 0.95
CA ASP A 24 -2.98 2.24 0.50
C ASP A 24 -4.15 1.47 -0.12
N VAL A 25 -3.94 0.20 -0.45
CA VAL A 25 -4.95 -0.72 -1.00
C VAL A 25 -5.06 -1.99 -0.15
N PHE A 26 -6.29 -2.44 0.08
CA PHE A 26 -6.59 -3.74 0.67
C PHE A 26 -6.78 -4.78 -0.44
N LEU A 27 -5.80 -5.66 -0.60
CA LEU A 27 -5.85 -6.81 -1.51
C LEU A 27 -5.59 -8.10 -0.72
N LEU A 28 -6.57 -9.01 -0.75
CA LEU A 28 -6.51 -10.26 0.01
C LEU A 28 -5.28 -11.11 -0.33
N GLU A 29 -4.92 -11.17 -1.61
CA GLU A 29 -3.74 -11.88 -2.09
C GLU A 29 -2.44 -11.33 -1.48
N MET A 30 -2.29 -10.00 -1.44
CA MET A 30 -1.12 -9.35 -0.84
C MET A 30 -1.05 -9.60 0.66
N ASN A 31 -2.17 -9.48 1.37
CA ASN A 31 -2.24 -9.69 2.81
C ASN A 31 -1.88 -11.14 3.16
N THR A 32 -2.38 -12.10 2.38
CA THR A 32 -2.09 -13.53 2.55
C THR A 32 -0.60 -13.80 2.33
N LEU A 33 0.00 -13.20 1.29
CA LEU A 33 1.43 -13.32 1.01
C LEU A 33 2.29 -12.75 2.14
N ILE A 34 1.97 -11.56 2.64
CA ILE A 34 2.70 -10.93 3.76
C ILE A 34 2.55 -11.76 5.04
N GLN A 35 1.36 -12.28 5.33
CA GLN A 35 1.10 -13.17 6.47
C GLN A 35 1.87 -14.50 6.40
N SER A 36 2.33 -14.92 5.21
CA SER A 36 3.12 -16.14 5.02
C SER A 36 4.61 -15.97 5.35
N ILE A 37 5.11 -14.75 5.56
CA ILE A 37 6.51 -14.48 5.88
C ILE A 37 6.86 -15.14 7.24
N ARG A 38 7.96 -15.91 7.26
CA ARG A 38 8.45 -16.61 8.47
C ARG A 38 9.88 -16.24 8.86
N PHE A 39 10.61 -15.51 8.02
CA PHE A 39 12.02 -15.20 8.21
C PHE A 39 12.28 -13.86 8.93
N ALA A 40 11.24 -13.09 9.26
CA ALA A 40 11.34 -11.82 9.97
C ALA A 40 10.03 -11.53 10.72
N ARG A 41 10.07 -10.59 11.68
CA ARG A 41 8.86 -10.03 12.30
C ARG A 41 8.17 -9.09 11.31
N VAL A 42 6.85 -9.07 11.32
CA VAL A 42 6.06 -8.30 10.34
C VAL A 42 4.98 -7.48 11.03
N LEU A 43 4.79 -6.24 10.55
CA LEU A 43 3.69 -5.35 10.88
C LEU A 43 3.03 -4.86 9.58
N GLN A 44 1.71 -4.85 9.53
CA GLN A 44 0.95 -4.23 8.44
C GLN A 44 0.24 -2.98 8.98
N ILE A 45 0.42 -1.85 8.30
CA ILE A 45 -0.30 -0.59 8.57
C ILE A 45 -1.10 -0.20 7.34
N PHE A 46 -2.27 0.40 7.55
CA PHE A 46 -3.19 0.78 6.48
C PHE A 46 -3.37 2.29 6.48
N PHE A 47 -3.11 2.91 5.33
CA PHE A 47 -3.30 4.33 5.13
C PHE A 47 -4.80 4.66 5.17
N PRO A 48 -5.26 5.48 6.12
CA PRO A 48 -6.69 5.66 6.37
C PRO A 48 -7.38 6.58 5.36
N PHE A 49 -6.62 7.26 4.48
CA PHE A 49 -7.14 8.24 3.52
C PHE A 49 -6.95 7.81 2.05
N SER A 50 -7.05 6.50 1.77
CA SER A 50 -6.85 5.97 0.43
C SER A 50 -8.07 6.14 -0.49
N GLN A 51 -7.84 6.12 -1.81
CA GLN A 51 -8.91 6.19 -2.81
C GLN A 51 -9.89 5.00 -2.74
N GLN A 52 -9.45 3.84 -2.24
CA GLN A 52 -10.34 2.69 -2.01
C GLN A 52 -11.41 2.99 -0.95
N ILE A 53 -11.10 3.85 0.03
CA ILE A 53 -12.02 4.26 1.10
C ILE A 53 -12.81 5.52 0.67
N TYR A 54 -12.14 6.46 0.01
CA TYR A 54 -12.72 7.72 -0.46
C TYR A 54 -12.99 7.62 -1.96
N THR A 55 -14.11 7.04 -2.35
CA THR A 55 -14.39 6.73 -3.77
C THR A 55 -15.02 7.86 -4.56
N SER A 56 -15.63 8.84 -3.90
CA SER A 56 -16.40 9.92 -4.54
C SER A 56 -16.28 11.28 -3.83
N ARG A 57 -15.20 11.48 -3.09
CA ARG A 57 -14.91 12.73 -2.35
C ARG A 57 -13.41 12.80 -2.05
N PHE A 58 -12.90 14.00 -1.81
CA PHE A 58 -11.51 14.20 -1.41
C PHE A 58 -11.10 13.29 -0.22
N PRO A 59 -9.92 12.64 -0.25
CA PRO A 59 -8.84 12.75 -1.25
C PRO A 59 -8.96 11.84 -2.48
N GLY A 60 -10.07 11.12 -2.64
CA GLY A 60 -10.41 10.50 -3.91
C GLY A 60 -11.04 11.48 -4.89
N PRO A 61 -11.46 10.99 -6.06
CA PRO A 61 -12.09 11.82 -7.07
C PRO A 61 -13.43 12.34 -6.55
N ASP A 62 -13.61 13.66 -6.53
CA ASP A 62 -14.88 14.29 -6.27
C ASP A 62 -15.57 14.67 -7.60
N PRO A 63 -16.88 14.43 -7.78
CA PRO A 63 -17.60 14.88 -8.97
C PRO A 63 -17.50 16.39 -9.24
N ALA A 64 -17.20 17.20 -8.22
CA ALA A 64 -17.00 18.64 -8.34
C ALA A 64 -15.55 19.04 -8.67
N ASP A 65 -14.61 18.09 -8.76
CA ASP A 65 -13.22 18.39 -9.09
C ASP A 65 -13.09 18.95 -10.51
N CYS A 66 -12.26 19.98 -10.67
CA CYS A 66 -11.87 20.46 -11.99
C CYS A 66 -11.20 19.33 -12.79
N PRO A 67 -11.57 19.10 -14.06
CA PRO A 67 -10.88 18.14 -14.91
C PRO A 67 -9.39 18.44 -14.98
N ARG A 68 -8.53 17.42 -14.94
CA ARG A 68 -7.07 17.57 -14.91
C ARG A 68 -6.50 18.51 -15.98
N ASN A 69 -7.14 18.57 -17.15
CA ASN A 69 -6.67 19.30 -18.33
C ASN A 69 -7.49 20.56 -18.64
N ILE A 70 -8.34 21.04 -17.73
CA ILE A 70 -9.06 22.31 -17.92
C ILE A 70 -8.08 23.49 -17.88
N GLN A 71 -8.31 24.52 -18.70
CA GLN A 71 -7.52 25.75 -18.60
C GLN A 71 -8.09 26.65 -17.50
N GLN A 72 -7.24 27.27 -16.69
CA GLN A 72 -7.66 28.15 -15.57
C GLN A 72 -8.54 29.35 -15.99
N LYS A 73 -8.60 29.66 -17.28
CA LYS A 73 -9.34 30.81 -17.83
C LYS A 73 -10.76 30.47 -18.31
N GLU A 74 -11.20 29.22 -18.14
CA GLU A 74 -12.58 28.78 -18.40
C GLU A 74 -13.42 28.82 -17.12
#